data_AF-A0A1Q5EMI0-F1
#
_entry.id   AF-A0A1Q5EMI0-F1
#
_cell.length_a   1.000
_cell.length_b   1.000
_cell.length_c   1.000
_cell.angle_alpha   90.00
_cell.angle_beta   90.00
_cell.angle_gamma   90.00
#
_symmetry.space_group_name_H-M   'P 1'
#
loop_
_entity.id
_entity.type
_entity.pdbx_description
1 polymer ?
#
loop_
_entity_poly.entity_id
_entity_poly.type
_entity_poly.pdbx_seq_one_letter_code
_entity_poly.pdbx_strand_id
1 'polypeptide(L)'
;MNKLTLTHLTYAGSGVPDAQLEFAPTFTLVCGDSNTGKSFIVDSIDYMLGGHITPAILHAEGYSQILLGLLLPDGSPLTLVRAPSSNNVHVHEADLRTLVHASPDEVLSARRTKNRRDVSHYLLDRLGLADAYIRTNEAGNTEHLRLADLTHLAIVTDERMVDQTPPSQRVRGNAVKTAARSVMKLVLTGEDEPPASKVPNAAQRRIQRSKIALLDQLVIDLSAKQTTEENVDQLRARQARLASTLETVTASLREATERQSLIAVERTKHTEAEEALAVRLGEVRDLLGRFDILRQQYESDLARLEMVGEAGNLLGYFRTGRCVFCGAEPEHQEPAHDDHETTHLHEAVTAEGAKTGALLADLRLTIADLGEQEQELLRGQERMRARGAELDRTIRAIEEQLLPAKGELDRILAERSEIERNLEVLARIGELDEHRAELVAAGAVPAKRADSLIPGRTVRMFDSVLQRILERWNVPGTEHAGYDPYGGDVRAGGQARADHGRGMQALLRSAFSAALAEYCIDFRLPHLGFLVLDSPLVTYGQLRGEEEADLAPEVNDSFYRHFLHSPGQTIIVENTPPPPDVVEQAHVVMFRRTGNGRHGFFPERPGLT
;
A
#
# COMPACT_ATOMS: atom_id res chain seq x y z
N MET A 1 17.78 23.08 -7.85
CA MET A 1 17.00 23.28 -9.09
C MET A 1 17.21 24.73 -9.49
N ASN A 2 17.62 24.96 -10.73
CA ASN A 2 17.78 26.31 -11.26
C ASN A 2 16.41 26.80 -11.69
N LYS A 3 15.98 27.97 -11.20
CA LYS A 3 14.66 28.55 -11.49
C LYS A 3 14.76 30.05 -11.75
N LEU A 4 13.89 30.56 -12.61
CA LEU A 4 13.69 31.99 -12.81
C LEU A 4 12.53 32.46 -11.92
N THR A 5 12.53 33.73 -11.57
CA THR A 5 11.40 34.39 -10.89
C THR A 5 11.17 35.74 -11.56
N LEU A 6 9.95 36.00 -12.01
CA LEU A 6 9.57 37.28 -12.61
C LEU A 6 9.41 38.32 -11.50
N THR A 7 9.95 39.52 -11.64
CA THR A 7 9.87 40.57 -10.61
C THR A 7 8.92 41.70 -10.99
N HIS A 8 8.94 42.11 -12.26
CA HIS A 8 8.02 43.12 -12.76
C HIS A 8 7.88 43.05 -14.29
N LEU A 9 6.78 43.63 -14.78
CA LEU A 9 6.58 43.99 -16.18
C LEU A 9 6.33 45.51 -16.23
N THR A 10 7.15 46.25 -16.97
CA THR A 10 6.98 47.70 -17.16
C THR A 10 6.94 48.09 -18.62
N TYR A 11 5.98 48.93 -18.99
CA TYR A 11 6.03 49.69 -20.24
C TYR A 11 6.49 51.11 -19.91
N ALA A 12 7.56 51.56 -20.55
CA ALA A 12 8.16 52.87 -20.35
C ALA A 12 8.30 53.63 -21.67
N GLY A 13 8.06 54.94 -21.62
CA GLY A 13 8.08 55.82 -22.78
C GLY A 13 8.35 57.27 -22.40
N SER A 14 8.97 58.02 -23.31
CA SER A 14 9.19 59.45 -23.08
C SER A 14 7.87 60.20 -23.11
N GLY A 15 7.54 60.91 -22.03
CA GLY A 15 6.35 61.76 -21.96
C GLY A 15 5.04 61.03 -21.67
N VAL A 16 5.10 59.74 -21.30
CA VAL A 16 3.97 58.98 -20.77
C VAL A 16 4.32 58.40 -19.39
N PRO A 17 3.38 58.31 -18.43
CA PRO A 17 3.65 57.64 -17.16
C PRO A 17 3.95 56.15 -17.37
N ASP A 18 4.90 55.59 -16.61
CA ASP A 18 5.24 54.17 -16.71
C ASP A 18 4.05 53.28 -16.31
N ALA A 19 3.75 52.28 -17.13
CA ALA A 19 2.75 51.25 -16.81
C ALA A 19 3.46 50.03 -16.22
N GLN A 20 3.47 49.94 -14.89
CA GLN A 20 4.22 48.94 -14.15
C GLN A 20 3.33 47.95 -13.40
N LEU A 21 3.68 46.68 -13.43
CA LEU A 21 3.10 45.63 -12.60
C LEU A 21 4.22 44.88 -11.91
N GLU A 22 4.12 44.72 -10.59
CA GLU A 22 5.09 43.96 -9.80
C GLU A 22 4.54 42.56 -9.51
N PHE A 23 5.43 41.58 -9.44
CA PHE A 23 5.10 40.20 -9.15
C PHE A 23 5.73 39.79 -7.82
N ALA A 24 4.92 39.22 -6.94
CA ALA A 24 5.40 38.62 -5.70
C ALA A 24 6.14 37.29 -5.99
N PRO A 25 7.10 36.89 -5.13
CA PRO A 25 7.90 35.69 -5.34
C PRO A 25 7.10 34.37 -5.24
N THR A 26 5.90 34.40 -4.63
CA THR A 26 5.03 33.24 -4.43
C THR A 26 3.78 33.31 -5.29
N PHE A 27 2.82 34.18 -4.95
CA PHE A 27 1.54 34.25 -5.64
C PHE A 27 1.11 35.69 -5.92
N THR A 28 0.86 35.99 -7.19
CA THR A 28 0.29 37.25 -7.68
C THR A 28 -1.03 36.97 -8.36
N LEU A 29 -2.07 37.72 -7.99
CA LEU A 29 -3.37 37.68 -8.65
C LEU A 29 -3.69 39.07 -9.22
N VAL A 30 -3.86 39.15 -10.54
CA VAL A 30 -4.36 40.34 -11.22
C VAL A 30 -5.82 40.09 -11.57
N CYS A 31 -6.74 40.77 -10.88
CA CYS A 31 -8.16 40.58 -11.12
C CYS A 31 -8.97 41.85 -11.28
N GLY A 32 -10.18 41.73 -11.81
CA GLY A 32 -11.08 42.87 -12.02
C GLY A 32 -11.80 42.87 -13.37
N ASP A 33 -12.39 44.01 -13.73
CA ASP A 33 -13.31 44.12 -14.88
C ASP A 33 -12.68 43.67 -16.21
N SER A 34 -13.48 43.09 -17.10
CA SER A 34 -13.05 42.74 -18.46
C SER A 34 -12.56 43.97 -19.26
N ASN A 35 -11.69 43.75 -20.24
CA ASN A 35 -11.10 44.78 -21.11
C ASN A 35 -10.23 45.83 -20.39
N THR A 36 -9.54 45.43 -19.33
CA THR A 36 -8.63 46.29 -18.53
C THR A 36 -7.13 46.04 -18.82
N GLY A 37 -6.80 45.27 -19.87
CA GLY A 37 -5.42 44.94 -20.23
C GLY A 37 -4.84 43.74 -19.47
N LYS A 38 -5.70 42.87 -18.94
CA LYS A 38 -5.35 41.64 -18.21
C LYS A 38 -4.61 40.63 -19.09
N SER A 39 -5.24 40.10 -20.13
CA SER A 39 -4.60 39.15 -21.07
C SER A 39 -3.36 39.73 -21.75
N PHE A 40 -3.35 41.05 -21.96
CA PHE A 40 -2.20 41.79 -22.50
C PHE A 40 -0.93 41.61 -21.65
N ILE A 41 -1.05 41.47 -20.32
CA ILE A 41 0.11 41.20 -19.44
C ILE A 41 0.74 39.85 -19.79
N VAL A 42 -0.08 38.81 -19.98
CA VAL A 42 0.37 37.45 -20.27
C VAL A 42 1.04 37.39 -21.64
N ASP A 43 0.44 38.02 -22.66
CA ASP A 43 1.01 38.15 -23.99
C ASP A 43 2.36 38.89 -23.97
N SER A 44 2.48 39.91 -23.13
CA SER A 44 3.72 40.68 -22.97
C SER A 44 4.83 39.85 -22.35
N ILE A 45 4.52 39.00 -21.36
CA ILE A 45 5.50 38.09 -20.76
C ILE A 45 5.97 37.06 -21.81
N ASP A 46 5.07 36.41 -22.54
CA ASP A 46 5.45 35.47 -23.62
C ASP A 46 6.30 36.18 -24.69
N TYR A 47 5.88 37.37 -25.12
CA TYR A 47 6.64 38.19 -26.07
C TYR A 47 8.06 38.45 -25.59
N MET A 48 8.24 38.92 -24.35
CA MET A 48 9.55 39.24 -23.78
C MET A 48 10.49 38.02 -23.71
N LEU A 49 9.93 36.83 -23.54
CA LEU A 49 10.67 35.56 -23.53
C LEU A 49 10.90 34.95 -24.94
N GLY A 50 10.63 35.71 -26.01
CA GLY A 50 10.87 35.28 -27.39
C GLY A 50 9.69 34.60 -28.08
N GLY A 51 8.50 34.68 -27.47
CA GLY A 51 7.24 34.19 -28.01
C GLY A 51 6.86 34.74 -29.38
N HIS A 52 5.85 34.14 -30.00
CA HIS A 52 5.32 34.61 -31.30
C HIS A 52 4.17 35.60 -31.15
N ILE A 53 3.49 35.57 -30.01
CA ILE A 53 2.38 36.47 -29.71
C ILE A 53 2.97 37.88 -29.58
N THR A 54 2.46 38.80 -30.38
CA THR A 54 2.84 40.21 -30.29
C THR A 54 1.69 40.95 -29.63
N PRO A 55 1.90 41.58 -28.46
CA PRO A 55 0.83 42.29 -27.77
C PRO A 55 0.23 43.37 -28.66
N ALA A 56 -1.10 43.52 -28.64
CA ALA A 56 -1.82 44.45 -29.52
C ALA A 56 -1.36 45.90 -29.30
N ILE A 57 -0.75 46.49 -30.34
CA ILE A 57 0.00 47.77 -30.27
C ILE A 57 -0.88 48.96 -29.85
N LEU A 58 -2.20 48.92 -30.09
CA LEU A 58 -3.13 50.03 -29.84
C LEU A 58 -3.08 50.53 -28.38
N HIS A 59 -2.90 49.62 -27.41
CA HIS A 59 -2.82 49.98 -25.99
C HIS A 59 -1.42 50.46 -25.56
N ALA A 60 -0.38 50.16 -26.34
CA ALA A 60 1.02 50.46 -26.05
C ALA A 60 1.55 51.72 -26.75
N GLU A 61 0.69 52.49 -27.43
CA GLU A 61 1.11 53.74 -28.08
C GLU A 61 1.81 54.70 -27.10
N GLY A 62 2.89 55.36 -27.54
CA GLY A 62 3.68 56.24 -26.69
C GLY A 62 4.73 55.54 -25.80
N TYR A 63 4.65 54.22 -25.62
CA TYR A 63 5.68 53.43 -24.94
C TYR A 63 6.74 52.94 -25.93
N SER A 64 8.01 53.18 -25.60
CA SER A 64 9.16 52.81 -26.44
C SER A 64 9.88 51.54 -25.96
N GLN A 65 9.71 51.17 -24.70
CA GLN A 65 10.42 50.07 -24.07
C GLN A 65 9.45 49.22 -23.23
N ILE A 66 9.59 47.90 -23.37
CA ILE A 66 8.99 46.89 -22.49
C ILE A 66 10.13 46.30 -21.68
N LEU A 67 9.99 46.31 -20.37
CA LEU A 67 10.98 45.82 -19.41
C LEU A 67 10.37 44.62 -18.68
N LEU A 68 11.03 43.47 -18.76
CA LEU A 68 10.71 42.29 -17.97
C LEU A 68 11.86 42.03 -17.01
N GLY A 69 11.59 42.22 -15.72
CA GLY A 69 12.54 41.91 -14.65
C GLY A 69 12.46 40.43 -14.26
N LEU A 70 13.63 39.82 -14.06
CA LEU A 70 13.81 38.45 -13.60
C LEU A 70 14.86 38.40 -12.49
N LEU A 71 14.72 37.43 -11.59
CA LEU A 71 15.82 36.91 -10.78
C LEU A 71 16.32 35.62 -11.42
N LEU A 72 17.64 35.54 -11.58
CA LEU A 72 18.34 34.34 -12.02
C LEU A 72 18.44 33.31 -10.88
N PRO A 73 18.82 32.05 -11.19
CA PRO A 73 18.91 30.98 -10.18
C PRO A 73 19.83 31.27 -9.00
N ASP A 74 20.84 32.13 -9.19
CA ASP A 74 21.78 32.60 -8.17
C ASP A 74 21.28 33.82 -7.38
N GLY A 75 20.08 34.32 -7.70
CA GLY A 75 19.46 35.49 -7.08
C GLY A 75 19.88 36.83 -7.69
N SER A 76 20.73 36.84 -8.73
CA SER A 76 21.14 38.07 -9.39
C SER A 76 19.97 38.66 -10.22
N PRO A 77 19.82 39.99 -10.26
CA PRO A 77 18.78 40.64 -11.03
C PRO A 77 19.14 40.72 -12.52
N LEU A 78 18.14 40.55 -13.37
CA LEU A 78 18.24 40.66 -14.81
C LEU A 78 17.01 41.41 -15.34
N THR A 79 17.21 42.42 -16.19
CA THR A 79 16.13 43.08 -16.92
C THR A 79 16.30 42.88 -18.42
N LEU A 80 15.28 42.29 -19.05
CA LEU A 80 15.16 42.26 -20.50
C LEU A 80 14.41 43.51 -20.96
N VAL A 81 15.01 44.28 -21.84
CA VAL A 81 14.41 45.48 -22.44
C VAL A 81 14.18 45.23 -23.92
N ARG A 82 12.95 45.39 -24.39
CA ARG A 82 12.57 45.17 -25.79
C ARG A 82 11.60 46.23 -26.25
N ALA A 83 11.87 46.87 -27.38
CA ALA A 83 10.89 47.77 -27.99
C ALA A 83 9.72 46.98 -28.60
N PRO A 84 8.49 47.54 -28.62
CA PRO A 84 7.37 46.91 -29.32
C PRO A 84 7.73 46.58 -30.77
N SER A 85 7.39 45.38 -31.23
CA SER A 85 7.70 44.85 -32.57
C SER A 85 9.19 44.73 -32.93
N SER A 86 10.12 44.94 -31.99
CA SER A 86 11.56 44.73 -32.23
C SER A 86 11.93 43.26 -32.15
N ASN A 87 12.93 42.84 -32.94
CA ASN A 87 13.58 41.54 -32.77
C ASN A 87 14.81 41.60 -31.86
N ASN A 88 15.27 42.79 -31.46
CA ASN A 88 16.41 42.94 -30.56
C ASN A 88 15.93 43.03 -29.11
N VAL A 89 16.57 42.25 -28.24
CA VAL A 89 16.38 42.27 -26.79
C VAL A 89 17.67 42.75 -26.17
N HIS A 90 17.57 43.85 -25.43
CA HIS A 90 18.65 44.47 -24.69
C HIS A 90 18.66 43.88 -23.28
N VAL A 91 19.77 43.27 -22.91
CA VAL A 91 19.93 42.62 -21.61
C VAL A 91 20.69 43.57 -20.68
N HIS A 92 20.14 43.74 -19.48
CA HIS A 92 20.78 44.49 -18.41
C HIS A 92 20.88 43.61 -17.15
N GLU A 93 22.07 43.46 -16.58
CA GLU A 93 22.31 42.72 -15.33
C GLU A 93 22.00 43.59 -14.10
N ALA A 94 20.79 44.15 -14.07
CA ALA A 94 20.28 45.02 -13.02
C ALA A 94 18.75 44.95 -12.94
N ASP A 95 18.16 45.37 -11.82
CA ASP A 95 16.70 45.55 -11.66
C ASP A 95 16.32 46.97 -12.13
N LEU A 96 15.86 47.08 -13.39
CA LEU A 96 15.51 48.34 -14.03
C LEU A 96 14.00 48.41 -14.23
N ARG A 97 13.35 49.36 -13.56
CA ARG A 97 11.88 49.45 -13.53
C ARG A 97 11.28 50.63 -14.28
N THR A 98 12.11 51.52 -14.83
CA THR A 98 11.71 52.75 -15.53
C THR A 98 12.43 52.87 -16.88
N LEU A 99 12.11 53.90 -17.66
CA LEU A 99 12.77 54.18 -18.96
C LEU A 99 14.32 54.10 -18.87
N VAL A 100 14.93 53.26 -19.70
CA VAL A 100 16.37 52.97 -19.68
C VAL A 100 17.10 53.77 -20.77
N HIS A 101 18.12 54.52 -20.34
CA HIS A 101 19.03 55.25 -21.24
C HIS A 101 20.45 54.66 -21.27
N ALA A 102 20.78 53.75 -20.35
CA ALA A 102 22.07 53.08 -20.29
C ALA A 102 22.26 52.14 -21.50
N SER A 103 23.52 51.93 -21.89
CA SER A 103 23.84 50.89 -22.88
C SER A 103 23.60 49.50 -22.28
N PRO A 104 23.11 48.52 -23.06
CA PRO A 104 22.91 47.16 -22.57
C PRO A 104 24.24 46.42 -22.40
N ASP A 105 24.25 45.49 -21.45
CA ASP A 105 25.37 44.57 -21.23
C ASP A 105 25.49 43.58 -22.40
N GLU A 106 24.34 43.13 -22.93
CA GLU A 106 24.28 42.30 -24.14
C GLU A 106 23.08 42.65 -25.03
N VAL A 107 23.23 42.48 -26.35
CA VAL A 107 22.12 42.55 -27.32
C VAL A 107 21.91 41.17 -27.92
N LEU A 108 20.72 40.63 -27.70
CA LEU A 108 20.29 39.31 -28.16
C LEU A 108 19.18 39.42 -29.21
N SER A 109 19.08 38.42 -30.07
CA SER A 109 17.89 38.24 -30.90
C SER A 109 16.75 37.62 -30.08
N ALA A 110 15.54 38.13 -30.22
CA ALA A 110 14.32 37.50 -29.71
C ALA A 110 13.99 36.20 -30.47
N ARG A 111 14.54 36.03 -31.68
CA ARG A 111 14.39 34.84 -32.51
C ARG A 111 15.66 34.01 -32.48
N ARG A 112 15.51 32.69 -32.62
CA ARG A 112 16.64 31.76 -32.64
C ARG A 112 17.64 32.09 -33.74
N THR A 113 18.92 32.05 -33.39
CA THR A 113 20.04 32.34 -34.29
C THR A 113 20.99 31.15 -34.40
N LYS A 114 21.74 31.06 -35.51
CA LYS A 114 22.71 29.96 -35.70
C LYS A 114 23.92 30.07 -34.76
N ASN A 115 24.32 31.28 -34.40
CA ASN A 115 25.41 31.55 -33.46
C ASN A 115 24.96 31.51 -31.99
N ARG A 116 23.71 31.10 -31.72
CA ARG A 116 23.12 31.00 -30.38
C ARG A 116 23.12 32.32 -29.58
N ARG A 117 23.19 33.47 -30.25
CA ARG A 117 23.03 34.80 -29.61
C ARG A 117 21.57 35.23 -29.61
N ASP A 118 20.76 34.48 -28.86
CA ASP A 118 19.33 34.72 -28.72
C ASP A 118 18.84 34.50 -27.28
N VAL A 119 17.71 35.12 -26.95
CA VAL A 119 17.11 35.09 -25.60
C VAL A 119 16.80 33.67 -25.15
N SER A 120 16.39 32.80 -26.08
CA SER A 120 16.11 31.40 -25.78
C SER A 120 17.37 30.69 -25.28
N HIS A 121 18.49 30.80 -25.99
CA HIS A 121 19.74 30.19 -25.55
C HIS A 121 20.25 30.81 -24.26
N TYR A 122 20.23 32.15 -24.16
CA TYR A 122 20.71 32.89 -22.99
C TYR A 122 20.01 32.47 -21.69
N LEU A 123 18.67 32.37 -21.69
CA LEU A 123 17.92 31.95 -20.50
C LEU A 123 18.04 30.45 -20.21
N LEU A 124 18.07 29.60 -21.25
CA LEU A 124 18.28 28.16 -21.06
C LEU A 124 19.67 27.85 -20.48
N ASP A 125 20.69 28.63 -20.85
CA ASP A 125 22.04 28.51 -20.31
C ASP A 125 22.07 28.76 -18.79
N ARG A 126 21.43 29.83 -18.32
CA ARG A 126 21.29 30.12 -16.89
C ARG A 126 20.50 29.03 -16.15
N LEU A 127 19.56 28.37 -16.82
CA LEU A 127 18.83 27.22 -16.27
C LEU A 127 19.62 25.91 -16.30
N GLY A 128 20.78 25.86 -16.97
CA GLY A 128 21.57 24.63 -17.15
C GLY A 128 21.00 23.68 -18.21
N LEU A 129 20.19 24.20 -19.14
CA LEU A 129 19.46 23.45 -20.17
C LEU A 129 19.89 23.80 -21.61
N ALA A 130 20.90 24.65 -21.80
CA ALA A 130 21.34 25.13 -23.11
C ALA A 130 21.76 24.02 -24.08
N ASP A 131 22.35 22.95 -23.56
CA ASP A 131 22.83 21.82 -24.36
C ASP A 131 21.89 20.61 -24.35
N ALA A 132 20.72 20.73 -23.71
CA ALA A 132 19.72 19.67 -23.72
C ALA A 132 19.17 19.46 -25.13
N TYR A 133 19.04 18.19 -25.52
CA TYR A 133 18.44 17.81 -26.80
C TYR A 133 17.06 17.18 -26.63
N ILE A 134 16.20 17.42 -27.62
CA ILE A 134 14.89 16.80 -27.74
C ILE A 134 14.77 16.09 -29.08
N ARG A 135 14.03 14.99 -29.10
CA ARG A 135 13.75 14.22 -30.30
C ARG A 135 12.61 14.85 -31.10
N THR A 136 12.84 15.14 -32.38
CA THR A 136 11.84 15.82 -33.22
C THR A 136 11.02 14.86 -34.08
N ASN A 137 11.49 13.63 -34.32
CA ASN A 137 10.78 12.64 -35.10
C ASN A 137 11.05 11.18 -34.69
N GLU A 138 10.23 10.26 -35.19
CA GLU A 138 10.36 8.82 -34.93
C GLU A 138 11.64 8.21 -35.53
N ALA A 139 12.27 8.88 -36.50
CA ALA A 139 13.54 8.44 -37.08
C ALA A 139 14.73 8.62 -36.12
N GLY A 140 14.54 9.35 -35.02
CA GLY A 140 15.55 9.61 -34.01
C GLY A 140 16.36 10.90 -34.26
N ASN A 141 15.87 11.80 -35.11
CA ASN A 141 16.50 13.12 -35.24
C ASN A 141 16.28 13.91 -33.96
N THR A 142 17.30 14.64 -33.55
CA THR A 142 17.27 15.49 -32.36
C THR A 142 17.65 16.93 -32.71
N GLU A 143 17.12 17.86 -31.94
CA GLU A 143 17.47 19.28 -31.98
C GLU A 143 17.67 19.79 -30.55
N HIS A 144 18.40 20.90 -30.38
CA HIS A 144 18.47 21.54 -29.06
C HIS A 144 17.10 22.06 -28.65
N LEU A 145 16.81 21.86 -27.36
CA LEU A 145 15.68 22.42 -26.64
C LEU A 145 15.58 23.93 -26.91
N ARG A 146 14.35 24.40 -27.08
CA ARG A 146 14.04 25.83 -27.22
C ARG A 146 13.31 26.28 -25.98
N LEU A 147 13.50 27.54 -25.58
CA LEU A 147 12.80 28.10 -24.43
C LEU A 147 11.28 28.03 -24.64
N ALA A 148 10.82 28.19 -25.89
CA ALA A 148 9.42 28.04 -26.29
C ALA A 148 8.83 26.63 -26.04
N ASP A 149 9.68 25.61 -26.00
CA ASP A 149 9.26 24.25 -25.64
C ASP A 149 8.92 24.13 -24.15
N LEU A 150 9.41 25.05 -23.31
CA LEU A 150 9.07 25.15 -21.89
C LEU A 150 8.04 26.25 -21.60
N THR A 151 8.12 27.41 -22.27
CA THR A 151 7.24 28.56 -21.95
C THR A 151 5.78 28.24 -22.20
N HIS A 152 5.42 27.45 -23.22
CA HIS A 152 4.03 27.09 -23.47
C HIS A 152 3.41 26.13 -22.41
N LEU A 153 4.26 25.52 -21.57
CA LEU A 153 3.83 24.71 -20.43
C LEU A 153 3.63 25.58 -19.17
N ALA A 154 4.39 26.68 -19.07
CA ALA A 154 4.38 27.60 -17.94
C ALA A 154 3.50 28.84 -18.15
N ILE A 155 3.24 29.26 -19.39
CA ILE A 155 2.44 30.43 -19.75
C ILE A 155 1.26 29.94 -20.56
N VAL A 156 0.06 30.02 -19.98
CA VAL A 156 -1.18 29.55 -20.59
C VAL A 156 -2.10 30.75 -20.80
N THR A 157 -2.30 31.11 -22.06
CA THR A 157 -3.22 32.18 -22.48
C THR A 157 -4.68 31.71 -22.37
N ASP A 158 -5.63 32.65 -22.37
CA ASP A 158 -7.06 32.38 -22.30
C ASP A 158 -7.54 31.46 -23.44
N GLU A 159 -7.04 31.68 -24.66
CA GLU A 159 -7.28 30.81 -25.82
C GLU A 159 -6.80 29.38 -25.55
N ARG A 160 -5.65 29.23 -24.89
CA ARG A 160 -5.04 27.92 -24.58
C ARG A 160 -5.70 27.19 -23.43
N MET A 161 -6.40 27.89 -22.54
CA MET A 161 -7.16 27.26 -21.46
C MET A 161 -8.21 26.30 -22.01
N VAL A 162 -8.94 26.72 -23.06
CA VAL A 162 -10.06 25.97 -23.65
C VAL A 162 -9.73 25.30 -24.98
N ASP A 163 -8.48 25.42 -25.45
CA ASP A 163 -8.04 24.81 -26.71
C ASP A 163 -8.10 23.27 -26.64
N GLN A 164 -8.46 22.68 -27.78
CA GLN A 164 -8.47 21.23 -28.03
C GLN A 164 -7.06 20.66 -28.23
N THR A 165 -6.05 21.52 -28.39
CA THR A 165 -4.65 21.08 -28.43
C THR A 165 -4.24 20.50 -27.07
N PRO A 166 -3.62 19.31 -27.03
CA PRO A 166 -3.16 18.70 -25.78
C PRO A 166 -2.21 19.62 -24.99
N PRO A 167 -2.30 19.66 -23.64
CA PRO A 167 -1.49 20.52 -22.80
C PRO A 167 0.02 20.44 -23.01
N SER A 168 0.55 19.25 -23.30
CA SER A 168 1.97 19.05 -23.57
C SER A 168 2.42 19.50 -24.97
N GLN A 169 1.49 19.88 -25.84
CA GLN A 169 1.78 20.21 -27.24
C GLN A 169 1.63 21.71 -27.49
N ARG A 170 2.70 22.30 -28.03
CA ARG A 170 2.69 23.69 -28.46
C ARG A 170 1.79 23.95 -29.67
N VAL A 171 1.60 23.01 -30.59
CA VAL A 171 0.72 23.17 -31.77
C VAL A 171 0.06 21.84 -32.07
N ARG A 172 -1.19 21.87 -32.56
CA ARG A 172 -1.91 20.67 -32.98
C ARG A 172 -1.26 20.07 -34.24
N GLY A 173 -0.93 18.79 -34.21
CA GLY A 173 -0.46 18.06 -35.38
C GLY A 173 0.46 16.89 -35.05
N ASN A 174 0.51 15.90 -35.95
CA ASN A 174 1.34 14.70 -35.71
C ASN A 174 2.84 14.99 -35.72
N ALA A 175 3.29 16.02 -36.47
CA ALA A 175 4.70 16.37 -36.60
C ALA A 175 5.33 16.85 -35.27
N VAL A 176 4.53 17.38 -34.35
CA VAL A 176 5.02 17.97 -33.08
C VAL A 176 4.89 17.01 -31.89
N LYS A 177 4.19 15.88 -32.06
CA LYS A 177 3.96 14.90 -30.97
C LYS A 177 5.27 14.32 -30.43
N THR A 178 6.23 14.02 -31.29
CA THR A 178 7.51 13.44 -30.86
C THR A 178 8.31 14.44 -30.03
N ALA A 179 8.38 15.70 -30.50
CA ALA A 179 9.03 16.79 -29.77
C ALA A 179 8.35 17.03 -28.41
N ALA A 180 7.02 17.14 -28.38
CA ALA A 180 6.24 17.31 -27.15
C ALA A 180 6.50 16.17 -26.14
N ARG A 181 6.45 14.92 -26.58
CA ARG A 181 6.74 13.76 -25.71
C ARG A 181 8.18 13.77 -25.20
N SER A 182 9.13 14.18 -26.03
CA SER A 182 10.54 14.29 -25.63
C SER A 182 10.76 15.41 -24.62
N VAL A 183 10.05 16.53 -24.76
CA VAL A 183 10.06 17.63 -23.78
C VAL A 183 9.43 17.16 -22.48
N MET A 184 8.29 16.47 -22.53
CA MET A 184 7.63 15.90 -21.35
C MET A 184 8.51 14.88 -20.63
N LYS A 185 9.23 14.02 -21.37
CA LYS A 185 10.26 13.15 -20.79
C LYS A 185 11.32 13.98 -20.06
N LEU A 186 11.88 15.00 -20.70
CA LEU A 186 12.90 15.86 -20.08
C LEU A 186 12.42 16.49 -18.78
N VAL A 187 11.22 17.08 -18.76
CA VAL A 187 10.72 17.77 -17.55
C VAL A 187 10.27 16.79 -16.46
N LEU A 188 9.77 15.59 -16.80
CA LEU A 188 9.31 14.60 -15.81
C LEU A 188 10.41 13.65 -15.32
N THR A 189 11.53 13.52 -16.04
CA THR A 189 12.63 12.60 -15.66
C THR A 189 13.95 13.31 -15.44
N GLY A 190 14.13 14.51 -15.98
CA GLY A 190 15.42 15.20 -16.03
C GLY A 190 16.36 14.69 -17.13
N GLU A 191 15.95 13.68 -17.90
CA GLU A 191 16.77 13.06 -18.94
C GLU A 191 16.45 13.63 -20.33
N ASP A 192 17.47 14.15 -21.00
CA ASP A 192 17.37 14.62 -22.37
C ASP A 192 17.54 13.48 -23.39
N GLU A 193 17.71 13.83 -24.66
CA GLU A 193 17.94 12.87 -25.75
C GLU A 193 19.39 12.89 -26.21
N PRO A 194 19.98 11.76 -26.61
CA PRO A 194 21.33 11.78 -27.18
C PRO A 194 21.32 12.47 -28.56
N PRO A 195 22.40 13.20 -28.95
CA PRO A 195 22.52 13.79 -30.28
C PRO A 195 22.37 12.73 -31.40
N ALA A 196 21.69 13.08 -32.50
CA ALA A 196 21.35 12.18 -33.61
C ALA A 196 22.53 11.37 -34.20
N SER A 197 23.79 11.80 -34.04
CA SER A 197 24.99 11.06 -34.47
C SER A 197 25.34 9.85 -33.58
N LYS A 198 24.68 9.66 -32.44
CA LYS A 198 24.89 8.54 -31.51
C LYS A 198 23.82 7.44 -31.63
N VAL A 199 22.90 7.51 -32.60
CA VAL A 199 21.85 6.49 -32.79
C VAL A 199 22.43 5.23 -33.46
N PRO A 200 22.19 4.02 -32.92
CA PRO A 200 22.67 2.76 -33.51
C PRO A 200 22.18 2.53 -34.95
N ASN A 201 22.96 1.78 -35.74
CA ASN A 201 22.63 1.51 -37.14
C ASN A 201 21.32 0.70 -37.31
N ALA A 202 20.79 0.64 -38.53
CA ALA A 202 19.49 -0.02 -38.82
C ALA A 202 19.43 -1.52 -38.43
N ALA A 203 20.56 -2.25 -38.44
CA ALA A 203 20.63 -3.66 -38.06
C ALA A 203 20.57 -3.85 -36.54
N GLN A 204 21.26 -3.01 -35.76
CA GLN A 204 21.16 -2.99 -34.30
C GLN A 204 19.75 -2.62 -33.83
N ARG A 205 19.09 -1.66 -34.51
CA ARG A 205 17.67 -1.32 -34.23
C ARG A 205 16.72 -2.50 -34.43
N ARG A 206 16.98 -3.39 -35.40
CA ARG A 206 16.15 -4.59 -35.64
C ARG A 206 16.30 -5.64 -34.56
N ILE A 207 17.52 -5.86 -34.06
CA ILE A 207 17.78 -6.82 -32.98
C ILE A 207 17.20 -6.33 -31.66
N GLN A 208 17.39 -5.05 -31.35
CA GLN A 208 16.84 -4.47 -30.12
C GLN A 208 15.30 -4.37 -30.15
N ARG A 209 14.70 -4.15 -31.33
CA ARG A 209 13.25 -4.28 -31.57
C ARG A 209 12.69 -5.63 -31.15
N SER A 210 13.34 -6.71 -31.57
CA SER A 210 12.89 -8.07 -31.27
C SER A 210 13.02 -8.39 -29.78
N LYS A 211 14.03 -7.85 -29.10
CA LYS A 211 14.18 -8.01 -27.64
C LYS A 211 13.08 -7.29 -26.88
N ILE A 212 12.76 -6.05 -27.25
CA ILE A 212 11.67 -5.29 -26.60
C ILE A 212 10.31 -5.96 -26.82
N ALA A 213 10.01 -6.40 -28.04
CA ALA A 213 8.74 -7.11 -28.31
C ALA A 213 8.58 -8.39 -27.46
N LEU A 214 9.68 -9.08 -27.18
CA LEU A 214 9.69 -10.25 -26.31
C LEU A 214 9.47 -9.87 -24.84
N LEU A 215 10.06 -8.76 -24.38
CA LEU A 215 9.80 -8.20 -23.04
C LEU A 215 8.36 -7.74 -22.89
N ASP A 216 7.78 -7.07 -23.88
CA ASP A 216 6.38 -6.63 -23.85
C ASP A 216 5.44 -7.83 -23.74
N GLN A 217 5.71 -8.89 -24.50
CA GLN A 217 4.93 -10.12 -24.42
C GLN A 217 5.04 -10.78 -23.03
N LEU A 218 6.24 -10.80 -22.44
CA LEU A 218 6.45 -11.28 -21.08
C LEU A 218 5.69 -10.44 -20.05
N VAL A 219 5.65 -9.11 -20.20
CA VAL A 219 4.90 -8.22 -19.31
C VAL A 219 3.39 -8.48 -19.43
N ILE A 220 2.86 -8.68 -20.64
CA ILE A 220 1.45 -9.05 -20.85
C ILE A 220 1.13 -10.40 -20.19
N ASP A 221 1.97 -11.41 -20.43
CA ASP A 221 1.77 -12.76 -19.89
C ASP A 221 1.87 -12.79 -18.35
N LEU A 222 2.74 -11.96 -17.77
CA LEU A 222 2.85 -11.80 -16.31
C LEU A 222 1.67 -11.01 -15.74
N SER A 223 1.23 -9.95 -16.42
CA SER A 223 0.07 -9.16 -15.98
C SER A 223 -1.20 -10.00 -15.97
N ALA A 224 -1.37 -10.91 -16.93
CA ALA A 224 -2.49 -11.85 -16.98
C ALA A 224 -2.50 -12.88 -15.81
N LYS A 225 -1.40 -13.03 -15.07
CA LYS A 225 -1.32 -13.90 -13.89
C LYS A 225 -1.72 -13.20 -12.59
N GLN A 226 -1.94 -11.89 -12.61
CA GLN A 226 -2.43 -11.17 -11.44
C GLN A 226 -3.88 -11.58 -11.15
N THR A 227 -4.19 -11.82 -9.88
CA THR A 227 -5.56 -12.15 -9.43
C THR A 227 -6.32 -10.95 -8.89
N THR A 228 -5.68 -9.78 -8.86
CA THR A 228 -6.18 -8.54 -8.26
C THR A 228 -5.70 -7.33 -9.06
N GLU A 229 -6.44 -6.23 -8.96
CA GLU A 229 -6.07 -4.91 -9.52
C GLU A 229 -5.37 -4.02 -8.48
N GLU A 230 -5.15 -4.53 -7.26
CA GLU A 230 -4.47 -3.81 -6.19
C GLU A 230 -3.01 -3.46 -6.55
N ASN A 231 -2.58 -2.26 -6.16
CA ASN A 231 -1.19 -1.83 -6.35
C ASN A 231 -0.24 -2.36 -5.26
N VAL A 232 1.07 -2.19 -5.46
CA VAL A 232 2.11 -2.70 -4.54
C VAL A 232 1.92 -2.19 -3.11
N ASP A 233 1.53 -0.93 -2.91
CA ASP A 233 1.39 -0.34 -1.58
C ASP A 233 0.14 -0.88 -0.87
N GLN A 234 -0.96 -1.08 -1.60
CA GLN A 234 -2.17 -1.74 -1.09
C GLN A 234 -1.89 -3.19 -0.68
N LEU A 235 -1.19 -3.96 -1.53
CA LEU A 235 -0.81 -5.34 -1.23
C LEU A 235 0.13 -5.44 -0.02
N ARG A 236 1.11 -4.54 0.11
CA ARG A 236 1.99 -4.47 1.29
C ARG A 236 1.23 -4.10 2.56
N ALA A 237 0.31 -3.14 2.49
CA ALA A 237 -0.53 -2.78 3.63
C ALA A 237 -1.41 -3.96 4.08
N ARG A 238 -1.98 -4.71 3.14
CA ARG A 238 -2.74 -5.93 3.42
C ARG A 238 -1.87 -7.04 4.00
N GLN A 239 -0.67 -7.26 3.45
CA GLN A 239 0.32 -8.22 3.97
C GLN A 239 0.69 -7.92 5.43
N ALA A 240 0.91 -6.65 5.77
CA ALA A 240 1.23 -6.24 7.14
C ALA A 240 0.07 -6.51 8.12
N ARG A 241 -1.17 -6.22 7.72
CA ARG A 241 -2.36 -6.56 8.51
C ARG A 241 -2.46 -8.07 8.70
N LEU A 242 -2.27 -8.84 7.63
CA LEU A 242 -2.35 -10.30 7.65
C LEU A 242 -1.29 -10.92 8.58
N ALA A 243 -0.08 -10.37 8.60
CA ALA A 243 1.00 -10.80 9.50
C ALA A 243 0.62 -10.63 10.97
N SER A 244 0.01 -9.49 11.34
CA SER A 244 -0.46 -9.28 12.73
C SER A 244 -1.56 -10.25 13.15
N THR A 245 -2.48 -10.57 12.24
CA THR A 245 -3.52 -11.58 12.48
C THR A 245 -2.90 -12.97 12.61
N LEU A 246 -1.94 -13.32 11.75
CA LEU A 246 -1.24 -14.60 11.78
C LEU A 246 -0.51 -14.82 13.11
N GLU A 247 0.19 -13.81 13.63
CA GLU A 247 0.85 -13.88 14.94
C GLU A 247 -0.15 -14.15 16.07
N THR A 248 -1.31 -13.50 16.04
CA THR A 248 -2.36 -13.68 17.05
C THR A 248 -2.93 -15.11 17.01
N VAL A 249 -3.26 -15.61 15.81
CA VAL A 249 -3.82 -16.96 15.63
C VAL A 249 -2.79 -18.03 15.99
N THR A 250 -1.53 -17.87 15.59
CA THR A 250 -0.47 -18.83 15.93
C THR A 250 -0.14 -18.85 17.42
N ALA A 251 -0.19 -17.71 18.12
CA ALA A 251 -0.04 -17.66 19.57
C ALA A 251 -1.16 -18.45 20.28
N SER A 252 -2.42 -18.23 19.87
CA SER A 252 -3.58 -18.96 20.41
C SER A 252 -3.50 -20.47 20.14
N LEU A 253 -3.10 -20.87 18.92
CA LEU A 253 -2.90 -22.28 18.58
C LEU A 253 -1.79 -22.93 19.40
N ARG A 254 -0.68 -22.22 19.65
CA ARG A 254 0.41 -22.74 20.51
C ARG A 254 -0.09 -23.01 21.92
N GLU A 255 -0.77 -22.04 22.52
CA GLU A 255 -1.32 -22.18 23.87
C GLU A 255 -2.31 -23.36 23.96
N ALA A 256 -3.23 -23.48 23.00
CA ALA A 256 -4.19 -24.58 22.97
C ALA A 256 -3.51 -25.95 22.73
N THR A 257 -2.48 -26.01 21.90
CA THR A 257 -1.71 -27.25 21.64
C THR A 257 -0.90 -27.66 22.88
N GLU A 258 -0.30 -26.70 23.60
CA GLU A 258 0.39 -26.95 24.87
C GLU A 258 -0.59 -27.51 25.91
N ARG A 259 -1.77 -26.90 26.08
CA ARG A 259 -2.83 -27.44 26.94
C ARG A 259 -3.25 -28.85 26.52
N GLN A 260 -3.43 -29.11 25.24
CA GLN A 260 -3.75 -30.45 24.72
C GLN A 260 -2.67 -31.47 25.10
N SER A 261 -1.40 -31.11 24.95
CA SER A 261 -0.27 -32.00 25.27
C SER A 261 -0.21 -32.36 26.75
N LEU A 262 -0.46 -31.38 27.63
CA LEU A 262 -0.49 -31.59 29.09
C LEU A 262 -1.62 -32.55 29.48
N ILE A 263 -2.83 -32.31 28.96
CA ILE A 263 -3.99 -33.18 29.26
C ILE A 263 -3.81 -34.58 28.66
N ALA A 264 -3.18 -34.71 27.49
CA ALA A 264 -2.88 -36.02 26.90
C ALA A 264 -1.92 -36.82 27.79
N VAL A 265 -0.87 -36.18 28.33
CA VAL A 265 0.05 -36.82 29.28
C VAL A 265 -0.66 -37.20 30.58
N GLU A 266 -1.54 -36.35 31.10
CA GLU A 266 -2.37 -36.69 32.27
C GLU A 266 -3.28 -37.88 31.98
N ARG A 267 -3.87 -37.95 30.78
CA ARG A 267 -4.74 -39.06 30.38
C ARG A 267 -3.97 -40.37 30.26
N THR A 268 -2.76 -40.38 29.71
CA THR A 268 -1.92 -41.57 29.65
C THR A 268 -1.60 -42.09 31.05
N LYS A 269 -1.15 -41.21 31.96
CA LYS A 269 -0.88 -41.58 33.37
C LYS A 269 -2.13 -42.09 34.08
N HIS A 270 -3.29 -41.49 33.78
CA HIS A 270 -4.56 -41.94 34.33
C HIS A 270 -4.94 -43.35 33.85
N THR A 271 -4.75 -43.65 32.56
CA THR A 271 -4.99 -44.99 32.00
C THR A 271 -4.07 -46.04 32.64
N GLU A 272 -2.78 -45.72 32.81
CA GLU A 272 -1.82 -46.62 33.50
C GLU A 272 -2.26 -46.92 34.94
N ALA A 273 -2.77 -45.91 35.66
CA ALA A 273 -3.30 -46.09 37.01
C ALA A 273 -4.61 -46.91 37.03
N GLU A 274 -5.48 -46.73 36.04
CA GLU A 274 -6.70 -47.53 35.86
C GLU A 274 -6.36 -49.02 35.63
N GLU A 275 -5.38 -49.30 34.78
CA GLU A 275 -4.90 -50.66 34.50
C GLU A 275 -4.29 -51.31 35.74
N ALA A 276 -3.41 -50.60 36.46
CA ALA A 276 -2.80 -51.10 37.69
C ALA A 276 -3.86 -51.45 38.76
N LEU A 277 -4.89 -50.60 38.90
CA LEU A 277 -6.00 -50.85 39.82
C LEU A 277 -6.86 -52.04 39.37
N ALA A 278 -7.10 -52.21 38.07
CA ALA A 278 -7.83 -53.35 37.53
C ALA A 278 -7.07 -54.67 37.74
N VAL A 279 -5.74 -54.68 37.55
CA VAL A 279 -4.88 -55.83 37.85
C VAL A 279 -4.99 -56.19 39.32
N ARG A 280 -4.86 -55.21 40.23
CA ARG A 280 -4.95 -55.45 41.68
C ARG A 280 -6.31 -55.99 42.11
N LEU A 281 -7.40 -55.48 41.53
CA LEU A 281 -8.74 -56.00 41.77
C LEU A 281 -8.89 -57.45 41.30
N GLY A 282 -8.29 -57.79 40.14
CA GLY A 282 -8.23 -59.16 39.64
C GLY A 282 -7.49 -60.11 40.59
N GLU A 283 -6.33 -59.69 41.11
CA GLU A 283 -5.55 -60.46 42.09
C GLU A 283 -6.35 -60.74 43.37
N VAL A 284 -7.00 -59.70 43.93
CA VAL A 284 -7.81 -59.84 45.16
C VAL A 284 -8.98 -60.80 44.92
N ARG A 285 -9.65 -60.73 43.77
CA ARG A 285 -10.74 -61.64 43.41
C ARG A 285 -10.29 -63.08 43.24
N ASP A 286 -9.13 -63.31 42.61
CA ASP A 286 -8.57 -64.65 42.48
C ASP A 286 -8.20 -65.23 43.87
N LEU A 287 -7.59 -64.43 44.74
CA LEU A 287 -7.31 -64.83 46.12
C LEU A 287 -8.58 -65.17 46.91
N LEU A 288 -9.60 -64.31 46.85
CA LEU A 288 -10.91 -64.56 47.48
C LEU A 288 -11.53 -65.86 46.98
N GLY A 289 -11.52 -66.12 45.67
CA GLY A 289 -12.04 -67.36 45.09
C GLY A 289 -11.28 -68.60 45.57
N ARG A 290 -9.95 -68.55 45.61
CA ARG A 290 -9.11 -69.66 46.11
C ARG A 290 -9.31 -69.91 47.60
N PHE A 291 -9.40 -68.85 48.40
CA PHE A 291 -9.63 -68.97 49.84
C PHE A 291 -11.04 -69.44 50.18
N ASP A 292 -12.04 -69.12 49.36
CA ASP A 292 -13.38 -69.68 49.54
C ASP A 292 -13.41 -71.19 49.29
N ILE A 293 -12.71 -71.68 48.28
CA ILE A 293 -12.55 -73.13 48.04
C ILE A 293 -11.85 -73.81 49.24
N LEU A 294 -10.78 -73.20 49.76
CA LEU A 294 -10.06 -73.70 50.93
C LEU A 294 -10.95 -73.71 52.18
N ARG A 295 -11.78 -72.66 52.36
CA ARG A 295 -12.76 -72.56 53.45
C ARG A 295 -13.77 -73.70 53.37
N GLN A 296 -14.34 -73.95 52.20
CA GLN A 296 -15.27 -75.06 51.97
C GLN A 296 -14.62 -76.42 52.25
N GLN A 297 -13.34 -76.57 51.89
CA GLN A 297 -12.59 -77.80 52.18
C GLN A 297 -12.39 -78.01 53.68
N TYR A 298 -11.97 -76.99 54.43
CA TYR A 298 -11.85 -77.09 55.88
C TYR A 298 -13.20 -77.35 56.58
N GLU A 299 -14.28 -76.73 56.10
CA GLU A 299 -15.64 -77.00 56.61
C GLU A 299 -16.06 -78.45 56.34
N SER A 300 -15.76 -78.97 55.15
CA SER A 300 -15.99 -80.38 54.82
C SER A 300 -15.11 -81.33 55.63
N ASP A 301 -13.84 -81.00 55.86
CA ASP A 301 -12.91 -81.80 56.64
C ASP A 301 -13.31 -81.84 58.12
N LEU A 302 -13.78 -80.72 58.68
CA LEU A 302 -14.36 -80.68 60.04
C LEU A 302 -15.61 -81.55 60.15
N ALA A 303 -16.54 -81.46 59.21
CA ALA A 303 -17.74 -82.31 59.19
C ALA A 303 -17.37 -83.80 59.07
N ARG A 304 -16.34 -84.12 58.28
CA ARG A 304 -15.82 -85.48 58.16
C ARG A 304 -15.15 -85.96 59.43
N LEU A 305 -14.38 -85.11 60.12
CA LEU A 305 -13.77 -85.43 61.42
C LEU A 305 -14.84 -85.68 62.49
N GLU A 306 -15.90 -84.88 62.51
CA GLU A 306 -17.07 -85.08 63.38
C GLU A 306 -17.73 -86.45 63.12
N MET A 307 -17.98 -86.77 61.84
CA MET A 307 -18.50 -88.08 61.43
C MET A 307 -17.58 -89.24 61.84
N VAL A 308 -16.26 -89.10 61.67
CA VAL A 308 -15.27 -90.12 62.08
C VAL A 308 -15.26 -90.28 63.60
N GLY A 309 -15.38 -89.19 64.36
CA GLY A 309 -15.49 -89.22 65.81
C GLY A 309 -16.76 -89.93 66.29
N GLU A 310 -17.91 -89.61 65.71
CA GLU A 310 -19.19 -90.27 66.03
C GLU A 310 -19.19 -91.76 65.66
N ALA A 311 -18.72 -92.08 64.44
CA ALA A 311 -18.62 -93.45 63.97
C ALA A 311 -17.63 -94.26 64.81
N GLY A 312 -16.48 -93.68 65.18
CA GLY A 312 -15.50 -94.31 66.07
C GLY A 312 -16.09 -94.63 67.44
N ASN A 313 -16.85 -93.70 68.02
CA ASN A 313 -17.54 -93.94 69.29
C ASN A 313 -18.58 -95.09 69.17
N LEU A 314 -19.40 -95.10 68.10
CA LEU A 314 -20.37 -96.17 67.85
C LEU A 314 -19.70 -97.53 67.63
N LEU A 315 -18.59 -97.56 66.89
CA LEU A 315 -17.85 -98.78 66.57
C LEU A 315 -17.15 -99.38 67.79
N GLY A 316 -16.71 -98.56 68.74
CA GLY A 316 -16.16 -99.01 70.03
C GLY A 316 -17.15 -99.81 70.90
N TYR A 317 -18.45 -99.76 70.62
CA TYR A 317 -19.45 -100.59 71.32
C TYR A 317 -19.52 -102.04 70.80
N PHE A 318 -18.98 -102.36 69.63
CA PHE A 318 -19.04 -103.71 69.04
C PHE A 318 -17.84 -104.55 69.47
N ARG A 319 -18.07 -105.50 70.40
CA ARG A 319 -17.01 -106.22 71.15
C ARG A 319 -16.57 -107.58 70.59
N THR A 320 -16.95 -107.94 69.37
CA THR A 320 -16.74 -109.32 68.88
C THR A 320 -16.05 -109.35 67.53
N GLY A 321 -14.78 -109.79 67.52
CA GLY A 321 -14.02 -110.12 66.32
C GLY A 321 -12.68 -109.38 66.21
N ARG A 322 -12.20 -109.25 64.98
CA ARG A 322 -11.00 -108.48 64.64
C ARG A 322 -11.24 -106.98 64.93
N CYS A 323 -10.28 -106.29 65.55
CA CYS A 323 -10.43 -104.88 65.93
C CYS A 323 -10.69 -104.02 64.68
N VAL A 324 -11.69 -103.16 64.74
CA VAL A 324 -12.14 -102.31 63.62
C VAL A 324 -11.26 -101.07 63.40
N PHE A 325 -10.36 -100.77 64.34
CA PHE A 325 -9.44 -99.63 64.28
C PHE A 325 -8.05 -100.03 63.75
N CYS A 326 -7.45 -101.07 64.34
CA CYS A 326 -6.08 -101.49 64.01
C CYS A 326 -6.00 -102.82 63.22
N GLY A 327 -7.10 -103.58 63.14
CA GLY A 327 -7.15 -104.86 62.43
C GLY A 327 -6.57 -106.06 63.21
N ALA A 328 -6.25 -105.91 64.50
CA ALA A 328 -5.72 -106.99 65.34
C ALA A 328 -6.76 -108.12 65.56
N GLU A 329 -6.34 -109.38 65.40
CA GLU A 329 -7.18 -110.54 65.75
C GLU A 329 -7.36 -110.66 67.27
N PRO A 330 -8.45 -111.31 67.77
CA PRO A 330 -8.75 -111.40 69.21
C PRO A 330 -7.60 -111.90 70.08
N GLU A 331 -6.75 -112.77 69.54
CA GLU A 331 -5.58 -113.35 70.20
C GLU A 331 -4.43 -112.35 70.42
N HIS A 332 -4.49 -111.21 69.71
CA HIS A 332 -3.49 -110.14 69.73
C HIS A 332 -4.03 -108.84 70.38
N GLN A 333 -5.21 -108.90 71.00
CA GLN A 333 -5.82 -107.76 71.70
C GLN A 333 -5.50 -107.86 73.20
N GLU A 334 -4.83 -106.84 73.76
CA GLU A 334 -4.58 -106.72 75.20
C GLU A 334 -5.87 -106.37 75.97
N PRO A 335 -5.94 -106.59 77.30
CA PRO A 335 -7.08 -106.12 78.10
C PRO A 335 -7.28 -104.61 77.93
N ALA A 336 -8.52 -104.18 77.64
CA ALA A 336 -8.88 -102.78 77.33
C ALA A 336 -8.31 -102.20 76.00
N HIS A 337 -7.86 -103.06 75.07
CA HIS A 337 -7.39 -102.65 73.74
C HIS A 337 -8.38 -101.75 72.99
N ASP A 338 -9.68 -102.10 72.96
CA ASP A 338 -10.70 -101.30 72.28
C ASP A 338 -10.92 -99.92 72.92
N ASP A 339 -10.86 -99.83 74.26
CA ASP A 339 -10.99 -98.56 74.99
C ASP A 339 -9.79 -97.64 74.68
N HIS A 340 -8.59 -98.21 74.57
CA HIS A 340 -7.37 -97.49 74.20
C HIS A 340 -7.44 -96.98 72.75
N GLU A 341 -7.79 -97.84 71.78
CA GLU A 341 -7.93 -97.46 70.37
C GLU A 341 -9.03 -96.40 70.16
N THR A 342 -10.17 -96.54 70.86
CA THR A 342 -11.25 -95.55 70.83
C THR A 342 -10.82 -94.21 71.42
N THR A 343 -10.07 -94.23 72.53
CA THR A 343 -9.53 -93.02 73.17
C THR A 343 -8.48 -92.34 72.30
N HIS A 344 -7.56 -93.11 71.70
CA HIS A 344 -6.54 -92.59 70.79
C HIS A 344 -7.16 -91.97 69.53
N LEU A 345 -8.18 -92.61 68.94
CA LEU A 345 -8.92 -92.03 67.81
C LEU A 345 -9.62 -90.73 68.23
N HIS A 346 -10.26 -90.70 69.40
CA HIS A 346 -10.91 -89.50 69.92
C HIS A 346 -9.93 -88.34 70.14
N GLU A 347 -8.77 -88.61 70.76
CA GLU A 347 -7.72 -87.61 70.97
C GLU A 347 -7.17 -87.09 69.63
N ALA A 348 -6.93 -87.97 68.66
CA ALA A 348 -6.45 -87.59 67.32
C ALA A 348 -7.47 -86.74 66.55
N VAL A 349 -8.75 -87.13 66.55
CA VAL A 349 -9.85 -86.38 65.90
C VAL A 349 -10.02 -85.02 66.57
N THR A 350 -9.95 -84.96 67.90
CA THR A 350 -10.07 -83.70 68.65
C THR A 350 -8.91 -82.76 68.37
N ALA A 351 -7.67 -83.27 68.34
CA ALA A 351 -6.48 -82.48 68.04
C ALA A 351 -6.48 -81.95 66.59
N GLU A 352 -6.79 -82.80 65.60
CA GLU A 352 -6.87 -82.37 64.20
C GLU A 352 -8.07 -81.46 63.94
N GLY A 353 -9.19 -81.68 64.63
CA GLY A 353 -10.36 -80.80 64.62
C GLY A 353 -10.05 -79.42 65.19
N ALA A 354 -9.37 -79.34 66.33
CA ALA A 354 -8.94 -78.07 66.93
C ALA A 354 -7.97 -77.30 66.01
N LYS A 355 -7.01 -78.00 65.40
CA LYS A 355 -6.06 -77.44 64.44
C LYS A 355 -6.75 -76.92 63.18
N THR A 356 -7.63 -77.72 62.57
CA THR A 356 -8.40 -77.33 61.37
C THR A 356 -9.35 -76.18 61.68
N GLY A 357 -9.97 -76.19 62.86
CA GLY A 357 -10.82 -75.10 63.35
C GLY A 357 -10.06 -73.77 63.51
N ALA A 358 -8.84 -73.81 64.05
CA ALA A 358 -7.98 -72.63 64.14
C ALA A 358 -7.58 -72.10 62.75
N LEU A 359 -7.15 -72.98 61.84
CA LEU A 359 -6.85 -72.61 60.45
C LEU A 359 -8.06 -72.00 59.72
N LEU A 360 -9.26 -72.52 59.95
CA LEU A 360 -10.50 -71.98 59.39
C LEU A 360 -10.84 -70.60 59.97
N ALA A 361 -10.62 -70.38 61.27
CA ALA A 361 -10.84 -69.08 61.90
C ALA A 361 -9.89 -68.01 61.31
N ASP A 362 -8.60 -68.32 61.19
CA ASP A 362 -7.60 -67.44 60.58
C ASP A 362 -7.90 -67.15 59.10
N LEU A 363 -8.33 -68.18 58.35
CA LEU A 363 -8.74 -68.04 56.96
C LEU A 363 -9.94 -67.11 56.80
N ARG A 364 -10.95 -67.20 57.68
CA ARG A 364 -12.12 -66.33 57.66
C ARG A 364 -11.77 -64.86 57.88
N LEU A 365 -10.82 -64.57 58.79
CA LEU A 365 -10.30 -63.21 58.98
C LEU A 365 -9.63 -62.70 57.70
N THR A 366 -8.77 -63.52 57.09
CA THR A 366 -8.09 -63.17 55.84
C THR A 366 -9.08 -62.89 54.69
N ILE A 367 -10.16 -63.68 54.59
CA ILE A 367 -11.23 -63.46 53.60
C ILE A 367 -11.95 -62.13 53.87
N ALA A 368 -12.25 -61.81 55.13
CA ALA A 368 -12.90 -60.56 55.50
C ALA A 368 -12.03 -59.34 55.13
N ASP A 369 -10.73 -59.38 55.46
CA ASP A 369 -9.76 -58.32 55.13
C ASP A 369 -9.65 -58.12 53.61
N LEU A 370 -9.56 -59.20 52.84
CA LEU A 370 -9.55 -59.14 51.37
C LEU A 370 -10.88 -58.61 50.80
N GLY A 371 -12.01 -58.93 51.45
CA GLY A 371 -13.32 -58.41 51.08
C GLY A 371 -13.43 -56.91 51.28
N GLU A 372 -12.90 -56.37 52.39
CA GLU A 372 -12.81 -54.93 52.61
C GLU A 372 -11.90 -54.26 51.56
N GLN A 373 -10.75 -54.88 51.28
CA GLN A 373 -9.84 -54.41 50.24
C GLN A 373 -10.49 -54.40 48.84
N GLU A 374 -11.31 -55.41 48.50
CA GLU A 374 -12.07 -55.43 47.25
C GLU A 374 -13.03 -54.24 47.16
N GLN A 375 -13.78 -53.95 48.23
CA GLN A 375 -14.70 -52.83 48.28
C GLN A 375 -13.99 -51.48 48.13
N GLU A 376 -12.81 -51.32 48.74
CA GLU A 376 -12.01 -50.12 48.58
C GLU A 376 -11.50 -49.95 47.13
N LEU A 377 -11.03 -51.03 46.51
CA LEU A 377 -10.60 -51.04 45.11
C LEU A 377 -11.76 -50.70 44.16
N LEU A 378 -12.97 -51.22 44.41
CA LEU A 378 -14.16 -50.90 43.62
C LEU A 378 -14.52 -49.41 43.71
N ARG A 379 -14.51 -48.82 44.90
CA ARG A 379 -14.69 -47.36 45.07
C ARG A 379 -13.56 -46.56 44.41
N GLY A 380 -12.35 -47.09 44.39
CA GLY A 380 -11.22 -46.54 43.63
C GLY A 380 -11.50 -46.53 42.12
N GLN A 381 -12.03 -47.63 41.59
CA GLN A 381 -12.38 -47.78 40.18
C GLN A 381 -13.46 -46.80 39.74
N GLU A 382 -14.50 -46.59 40.56
CA GLU A 382 -15.55 -45.61 40.27
C GLU A 382 -15.00 -44.18 40.22
N ARG A 383 -14.12 -43.82 41.16
CA ARG A 383 -13.45 -42.51 41.18
C ARG A 383 -12.57 -42.31 39.95
N MET A 384 -11.79 -43.31 39.56
CA MET A 384 -10.98 -43.26 38.34
C MET A 384 -11.85 -43.09 37.10
N ARG A 385 -12.92 -43.89 36.95
CA ARG A 385 -13.84 -43.73 35.80
C ARG A 385 -14.43 -42.32 35.69
N ALA A 386 -14.83 -41.73 36.81
CA ALA A 386 -15.36 -40.36 36.83
C ALA A 386 -14.31 -39.33 36.37
N ARG A 387 -13.06 -39.47 36.84
CA ARG A 387 -11.95 -38.60 36.45
C ARG A 387 -11.53 -38.81 34.99
N GLY A 388 -11.51 -40.04 34.50
CA GLY A 388 -11.29 -40.35 33.08
C GLY A 388 -12.33 -39.69 32.18
N ALA A 389 -13.62 -39.76 32.56
CA ALA A 389 -14.69 -39.10 31.82
C ALA A 389 -14.63 -37.57 31.85
N GLU A 390 -14.01 -36.98 32.88
CA GLU A 390 -13.73 -35.55 32.97
C GLU A 390 -12.58 -35.16 32.02
N LEU A 391 -11.46 -35.90 32.05
CA LEU A 391 -10.33 -35.70 31.14
C LEU A 391 -10.77 -35.82 29.68
N ASP A 392 -11.57 -36.83 29.34
CA ASP A 392 -12.09 -37.03 27.98
C ASP A 392 -13.02 -35.88 27.54
N ARG A 393 -13.75 -35.23 28.46
CA ARG A 393 -14.54 -34.03 28.16
C ARG A 393 -13.65 -32.82 27.91
N THR A 394 -12.61 -32.64 28.72
CA THR A 394 -11.64 -31.54 28.53
C THR A 394 -10.89 -31.67 27.21
N ILE A 395 -10.49 -32.89 26.81
CA ILE A 395 -9.85 -33.15 25.51
C ILE A 395 -10.77 -32.71 24.36
N ARG A 396 -12.04 -33.15 24.38
CA ARG A 396 -13.01 -32.78 23.33
C ARG A 396 -13.24 -31.28 23.25
N ALA A 397 -13.37 -30.61 24.40
CA ALA A 397 -13.56 -29.16 24.43
C ALA A 397 -12.35 -28.40 23.83
N ILE A 398 -11.13 -28.88 24.08
CA ILE A 398 -9.91 -28.31 23.47
C ILE A 398 -9.89 -28.57 21.95
N GLU A 399 -10.25 -29.77 21.51
CA GLU A 399 -10.33 -30.13 20.08
C GLU A 399 -11.36 -29.27 19.33
N GLU A 400 -12.54 -29.05 19.91
CA GLU A 400 -13.58 -28.18 19.35
C GLU A 400 -13.12 -26.72 19.23
N GLN A 401 -12.29 -26.24 20.17
CA GLN A 401 -11.68 -24.90 20.09
C GLN A 401 -10.57 -24.81 19.04
N LEU A 402 -9.81 -25.89 18.84
CA LEU A 402 -8.69 -25.95 17.89
C LEU A 402 -9.15 -26.00 16.43
N LEU A 403 -10.28 -26.65 16.14
CA LEU A 403 -10.78 -26.83 14.76
C LEU A 403 -10.97 -25.51 13.99
N PRO A 404 -11.70 -24.49 14.50
CA PRO A 404 -11.90 -23.23 13.80
C PRO A 404 -10.58 -22.45 13.65
N ALA A 405 -9.72 -22.47 14.67
CA ALA A 405 -8.43 -21.79 14.64
C ALA A 405 -7.49 -22.37 13.56
N LYS A 406 -7.51 -23.69 13.34
CA LYS A 406 -6.78 -24.35 12.24
C LYS A 406 -7.33 -23.93 10.88
N GLY A 407 -8.66 -23.91 10.71
CA GLY A 407 -9.28 -23.46 9.46
C GLY A 407 -9.00 -21.98 9.15
N GLU A 408 -8.97 -21.13 10.17
CA GLU A 408 -8.58 -19.73 10.03
C GLU A 408 -7.11 -19.57 9.64
N LEU A 409 -6.21 -20.35 10.26
CA LEU A 409 -4.79 -20.40 9.88
C LEU A 409 -4.61 -20.79 8.41
N ASP A 410 -5.29 -21.84 7.94
CA ASP A 410 -5.21 -22.28 6.55
C ASP A 410 -5.70 -21.19 5.58
N ARG A 411 -6.78 -20.49 5.92
CA ARG A 411 -7.28 -19.35 5.14
C ARG A 411 -6.27 -18.21 5.07
N ILE A 412 -5.67 -17.85 6.20
CA ILE A 412 -4.65 -16.79 6.28
C ILE A 412 -3.42 -17.19 5.46
N LEU A 413 -2.96 -18.43 5.53
CA LEU A 413 -1.82 -18.90 4.74
C LEU A 413 -2.10 -18.90 3.23
N ALA A 414 -3.32 -19.26 2.82
CA ALA A 414 -3.73 -19.19 1.43
C ALA A 414 -3.74 -17.74 0.91
N GLU A 415 -4.34 -16.81 1.68
CA GLU A 415 -4.38 -15.39 1.35
C GLU A 415 -2.97 -14.77 1.31
N ARG A 416 -2.11 -15.14 2.25
CA ARG A 416 -0.69 -14.72 2.25
C ARG A 416 0.03 -15.16 0.98
N SER A 417 -0.12 -16.42 0.59
CA SER A 417 0.50 -16.99 -0.61
C SER A 417 0.04 -16.27 -1.89
N GLU A 418 -1.24 -15.92 -1.96
CA GLU A 418 -1.78 -15.11 -3.06
C GLU A 418 -1.15 -13.72 -3.12
N ILE A 419 -1.08 -13.02 -1.99
CA ILE A 419 -0.45 -11.69 -1.91
C ILE A 419 1.02 -11.75 -2.30
N GLU A 420 1.78 -12.72 -1.78
CA GLU A 420 3.20 -12.90 -2.10
C GLU A 420 3.40 -13.17 -3.59
N ARG A 421 2.56 -14.02 -4.20
CA ARG A 421 2.60 -14.28 -5.66
C ARG A 421 2.32 -13.02 -6.47
N ASN A 422 1.33 -12.22 -6.09
CA ASN A 422 1.03 -10.96 -6.80
C ASN A 422 2.17 -9.94 -6.65
N LEU A 423 2.77 -9.83 -5.46
CA LEU A 423 3.94 -8.97 -5.24
C LEU A 423 5.15 -9.41 -6.06
N GLU A 424 5.41 -10.73 -6.16
CA GLU A 424 6.49 -11.27 -6.99
C GLU A 424 6.28 -10.97 -8.49
N VAL A 425 5.05 -11.16 -8.98
CA VAL A 425 4.66 -10.82 -10.36
C VAL A 425 4.88 -9.33 -10.63
N LEU A 426 4.44 -8.45 -9.72
CA LEU A 426 4.59 -7.00 -9.86
C LEU A 426 6.06 -6.57 -9.80
N ALA A 427 6.87 -7.17 -8.92
CA ALA A 427 8.30 -6.93 -8.86
C ALA A 427 8.98 -7.33 -10.18
N ARG A 428 8.62 -8.50 -10.73
CA ARG A 428 9.17 -8.98 -12.00
C ARG A 428 8.77 -8.11 -13.18
N ILE A 429 7.54 -7.61 -13.21
CA ILE A 429 7.10 -6.63 -14.21
C ILE A 429 7.95 -5.35 -14.10
N GLY A 430 8.20 -4.87 -12.87
CA GLY A 430 9.08 -3.72 -12.63
C GLY A 430 10.49 -3.92 -13.19
N GLU A 431 11.13 -5.06 -12.92
CA GLU A 431 12.46 -5.39 -13.47
C GLU A 431 12.46 -5.46 -15.00
N LEU A 432 11.42 -6.04 -15.60
CA LEU A 432 11.29 -6.12 -17.06
C LEU A 432 11.09 -4.73 -17.67
N ASP A 433 10.33 -3.85 -17.01
CA ASP A 433 10.15 -2.46 -17.40
C ASP A 433 11.45 -1.65 -17.30
N GLU A 434 12.28 -1.90 -16.28
CA GLU A 434 13.62 -1.29 -16.13
C GLU A 434 14.58 -1.76 -17.24
N HIS A 435 14.71 -3.07 -17.46
CA HIS A 435 15.51 -3.61 -18.56
C HIS A 435 15.03 -3.11 -19.93
N ARG A 436 13.71 -2.96 -20.08
CA ARG A 436 13.11 -2.37 -21.28
C ARG A 436 13.50 -0.90 -21.41
N ALA A 437 13.46 -0.12 -20.34
CA ALA A 437 13.89 1.28 -20.33
C ALA A 437 15.37 1.41 -20.71
N GLU A 438 16.24 0.53 -20.22
CA GLU A 438 17.66 0.49 -20.60
C GLU A 438 17.85 0.21 -22.11
N LEU A 439 17.11 -0.75 -22.67
CA LEU A 439 17.18 -1.08 -24.09
C LEU A 439 16.66 0.07 -24.97
N VAL A 440 15.61 0.78 -24.51
CA VAL A 440 15.10 2.00 -25.16
C VAL A 440 16.13 3.13 -25.08
N ALA A 441 16.76 3.35 -23.92
CA ALA A 441 17.84 4.33 -23.73
C ALA A 441 19.06 4.01 -24.63
N ALA A 442 19.33 2.72 -24.87
CA ALA A 442 20.37 2.25 -25.79
C ALA A 442 20.00 2.37 -27.30
N GLY A 443 18.88 3.00 -27.65
CA GLY A 443 18.53 3.35 -29.04
C GLY A 443 17.68 2.30 -29.78
N ALA A 444 17.04 1.38 -29.06
CA ALA A 444 16.02 0.49 -29.62
C ALA A 444 14.72 1.25 -29.94
N VAL A 445 14.10 0.97 -31.09
CA VAL A 445 12.85 1.63 -31.51
C VAL A 445 11.73 0.60 -31.56
N PRO A 446 10.76 0.55 -30.64
CA PRO A 446 9.73 -0.51 -30.58
C PRO A 446 8.91 -0.68 -31.87
N ALA A 447 8.38 -1.88 -32.10
CA ALA A 447 7.54 -2.20 -33.25
C ALA A 447 6.08 -1.84 -32.95
N LYS A 448 5.58 -0.75 -33.55
CA LYS A 448 4.15 -0.41 -33.73
C LYS A 448 3.21 -0.72 -32.54
N ARG A 449 3.54 -0.18 -31.37
CA ARG A 449 2.72 0.79 -30.63
C ARG A 449 3.71 1.87 -30.18
N ALA A 450 3.35 3.14 -30.29
CA ALA A 450 4.28 4.24 -30.06
C ALA A 450 4.54 4.39 -28.56
N ASP A 451 5.33 3.50 -27.97
CA ASP A 451 5.56 3.46 -26.53
C ASP A 451 6.01 4.82 -26.00
N SER A 452 5.39 5.20 -24.89
CA SER A 452 5.70 6.41 -24.15
C SER A 452 7.22 6.54 -23.95
N LEU A 453 7.78 7.72 -24.24
CA LEU A 453 9.17 8.05 -23.91
C LEU A 453 9.38 8.20 -22.39
N ILE A 454 8.29 8.20 -21.61
CA ILE A 454 8.28 8.40 -20.16
C ILE A 454 8.01 7.04 -19.48
N PRO A 455 8.85 6.63 -18.50
CA PRO A 455 8.62 5.40 -17.74
C PRO A 455 7.25 5.37 -17.05
N GLY A 456 6.58 4.22 -17.04
CA GLY A 456 5.24 4.09 -16.47
C GLY A 456 5.16 4.48 -14.98
N ARG A 457 6.23 4.24 -14.21
CA ARG A 457 6.33 4.71 -12.81
C ARG A 457 6.29 6.22 -12.71
N THR A 458 7.01 6.93 -13.59
CA THR A 458 7.04 8.40 -13.63
C THR A 458 5.65 8.96 -13.96
N VAL A 459 4.95 8.36 -14.93
CA VAL A 459 3.57 8.73 -15.27
C VAL A 459 2.65 8.56 -14.06
N ARG A 460 2.68 7.41 -13.38
CA ARG A 460 1.87 7.19 -12.16
C ARG A 460 2.16 8.19 -11.03
N MET A 461 3.43 8.58 -10.86
CA MET A 461 3.79 9.60 -9.87
C MET A 461 3.24 10.98 -10.26
N PHE A 462 3.30 11.34 -11.54
CA PHE A 462 2.70 12.59 -12.05
C PHE A 462 1.17 12.58 -11.92
N ASP A 463 0.52 11.46 -12.27
CA ASP A 463 -0.92 11.25 -12.13
C ASP A 463 -1.36 11.44 -10.68
N SER A 464 -0.57 10.96 -9.72
CA SER A 464 -0.84 11.13 -8.29
C SER A 464 -0.82 12.61 -7.88
N VAL A 465 0.10 13.42 -8.43
CA VAL A 465 0.14 14.87 -8.18
C VAL A 465 -1.06 15.57 -8.82
N LEU A 466 -1.39 15.22 -10.06
CA LEU A 466 -2.54 15.77 -10.78
C LEU A 466 -3.86 15.48 -10.06
N GLN A 467 -4.09 14.23 -9.67
CA GLN A 467 -5.26 13.78 -8.92
C GLN A 467 -5.38 14.55 -7.60
N ARG A 468 -4.29 14.66 -6.84
CA ARG A 468 -4.24 15.41 -5.58
C ARG A 468 -4.59 16.89 -5.74
N ILE A 469 -4.18 17.53 -6.84
CA ILE A 469 -4.54 18.93 -7.12
C ILE A 469 -6.04 19.06 -7.39
N LEU A 470 -6.60 18.19 -8.23
CA LEU A 470 -8.02 18.22 -8.58
C LEU A 470 -8.91 17.93 -7.36
N GLU A 471 -8.50 17.02 -6.48
CA GLU A 471 -9.15 16.75 -5.19
C GLU A 471 -9.09 17.96 -4.25
N ARG A 472 -7.92 18.62 -4.13
CA ARG A 472 -7.79 19.84 -3.32
C ARG A 472 -8.64 20.99 -3.83
N TRP A 473 -8.89 21.05 -5.13
CA TRP A 473 -9.76 22.04 -5.75
C TRP A 473 -11.24 21.66 -5.67
N ASN A 474 -11.59 20.52 -5.06
CA ASN A 474 -12.95 19.98 -4.97
C ASN A 474 -13.64 19.86 -6.34
N VAL A 475 -12.90 19.56 -7.41
CA VAL A 475 -13.47 19.48 -8.77
C VAL A 475 -14.26 18.17 -8.93
N PRO A 476 -15.58 18.22 -9.16
CA PRO A 476 -16.41 17.02 -9.26
C PRO A 476 -16.10 16.22 -10.53
N GLY A 477 -16.33 14.90 -10.49
CA GLY A 477 -16.23 14.02 -11.67
C GLY A 477 -14.80 13.86 -12.20
N THR A 478 -13.79 14.04 -11.34
CA THR A 478 -12.37 13.94 -11.71
C THR A 478 -11.72 12.62 -11.28
N GLU A 479 -12.53 11.59 -11.01
CA GLU A 479 -11.99 10.29 -10.60
C GLU A 479 -11.06 9.70 -11.67
N HIS A 480 -9.98 9.08 -11.20
CA HIS A 480 -8.92 8.50 -12.04
C HIS A 480 -8.32 9.52 -13.03
N ALA A 481 -8.10 10.76 -12.58
CA ALA A 481 -7.42 11.76 -13.38
C ALA A 481 -5.96 11.35 -13.63
N GLY A 482 -5.51 11.49 -14.87
CA GLY A 482 -4.17 11.10 -15.26
C GLY A 482 -3.75 11.69 -16.60
N TYR A 483 -2.44 11.65 -16.83
CA TYR A 483 -1.81 12.05 -18.07
C TYR A 483 -1.74 10.87 -19.03
N ASP A 484 -2.22 11.09 -20.26
CA ASP A 484 -2.01 10.17 -21.36
C ASP A 484 -0.66 10.50 -22.03
N PRO A 485 0.42 9.72 -21.81
CA PRO A 485 1.71 9.99 -22.42
C PRO A 485 1.74 9.77 -23.94
N TYR A 486 0.71 9.13 -24.49
CA TYR A 486 0.56 8.95 -25.93
C TYR A 486 -0.12 10.16 -26.55
N GLY A 487 -1.32 10.52 -26.08
CA GLY A 487 -2.05 11.70 -26.53
C GLY A 487 -1.37 13.01 -26.16
N GLY A 488 -0.60 13.01 -25.08
CA GLY A 488 -0.02 14.20 -24.48
C GLY A 488 -1.07 15.08 -23.79
N ASP A 489 -2.22 14.50 -23.41
CA ASP A 489 -3.36 15.19 -22.83
C ASP A 489 -3.72 14.60 -21.46
N VAL A 490 -4.67 15.25 -20.78
CA VAL A 490 -5.23 14.79 -19.50
C VAL A 490 -6.54 14.05 -19.75
N ARG A 491 -6.80 13.03 -18.94
CA ARG A 491 -8.09 12.35 -18.85
C ARG A 491 -8.56 12.44 -17.40
N ALA A 492 -9.86 12.59 -17.19
CA ALA A 492 -10.49 12.66 -15.87
C ALA A 492 -11.95 12.21 -15.98
N GLY A 493 -12.45 11.45 -15.01
CA GLY A 493 -13.82 10.93 -15.02
C GLY A 493 -14.10 9.99 -16.21
N GLY A 494 -13.09 9.27 -16.67
CA GLY A 494 -13.18 8.38 -17.84
C GLY A 494 -13.21 9.08 -19.21
N GLN A 495 -13.19 10.41 -19.26
CA GLN A 495 -13.24 11.20 -20.50
C GLN A 495 -11.92 11.94 -20.76
N ALA A 496 -11.58 12.21 -22.02
CA ALA A 496 -10.44 13.06 -22.34
C ALA A 496 -10.79 14.53 -22.09
N ARG A 497 -9.81 15.35 -21.67
CA ARG A 497 -10.01 16.79 -21.42
C ARG A 497 -10.77 17.49 -22.56
N ALA A 498 -10.38 17.21 -23.80
CA ALA A 498 -10.98 17.73 -25.02
C ALA A 498 -12.50 17.49 -25.14
N ASP A 499 -13.01 16.41 -24.55
CA ASP A 499 -14.42 15.99 -24.63
C ASP A 499 -15.29 16.64 -23.54
N HIS A 500 -14.67 17.27 -22.54
CA HIS A 500 -15.37 17.99 -21.47
C HIS A 500 -15.90 19.36 -21.95
N GLY A 501 -16.82 19.96 -21.19
CA GLY A 501 -17.24 21.35 -21.43
C GLY A 501 -16.11 22.38 -21.25
N ARG A 502 -16.21 23.55 -21.89
CA ARG A 502 -15.15 24.58 -21.90
C ARG A 502 -14.63 24.98 -20.51
N GLY A 503 -15.50 25.02 -19.50
CA GLY A 503 -15.08 25.32 -18.12
C GLY A 503 -14.18 24.22 -17.53
N MET A 504 -14.58 22.97 -17.66
CA MET A 504 -13.78 21.83 -17.20
C MET A 504 -12.50 21.65 -18.02
N GLN A 505 -12.52 21.96 -19.33
CA GLN A 505 -11.31 22.01 -20.17
C GLN A 505 -10.26 22.96 -19.59
N ALA A 506 -10.68 24.18 -19.20
CA ALA A 506 -9.82 25.20 -18.60
C ALA A 506 -9.27 24.76 -17.23
N LEU A 507 -10.12 24.18 -16.37
CA LEU A 507 -9.70 23.65 -15.07
C LEU A 507 -8.69 22.52 -15.21
N LEU A 508 -8.95 21.53 -16.08
CA LEU A 508 -8.02 20.42 -16.31
C LEU A 508 -6.70 20.88 -16.94
N ARG A 509 -6.74 21.89 -17.82
CA ARG A 509 -5.52 22.52 -18.36
C ARG A 509 -4.72 23.24 -17.27
N SER A 510 -5.41 23.95 -16.38
CA SER A 510 -4.79 24.63 -15.23
C SER A 510 -4.19 23.61 -14.26
N ALA A 511 -4.92 22.54 -13.94
CA ALA A 511 -4.46 21.46 -13.08
C ALA A 511 -3.24 20.74 -13.67
N PHE A 512 -3.21 20.49 -14.97
CA PHE A 512 -2.02 19.94 -15.64
C PHE A 512 -0.79 20.82 -15.42
N SER A 513 -0.94 22.13 -15.63
CA SER A 513 0.17 23.09 -15.59
C SER A 513 0.66 23.30 -14.15
N ALA A 514 -0.27 23.36 -13.19
CA ALA A 514 0.03 23.38 -11.76
C ALA A 514 0.71 22.07 -11.31
N ALA A 515 0.18 20.92 -11.70
CA ALA A 515 0.77 19.61 -11.39
C ALA A 515 2.19 19.49 -11.94
N LEU A 516 2.42 19.98 -13.17
CA LEU A 516 3.75 19.96 -13.78
C LEU A 516 4.73 20.84 -13.01
N ALA A 517 4.31 22.04 -12.61
CA ALA A 517 5.11 22.92 -11.79
C ALA A 517 5.43 22.28 -10.43
N GLU A 518 4.41 21.78 -9.69
CA GLU A 518 4.61 21.12 -8.40
C GLU A 518 5.54 19.91 -8.50
N TYR A 519 5.28 19.03 -9.47
CA TYR A 519 6.07 17.85 -9.70
C TYR A 519 7.53 18.20 -9.98
N CYS A 520 7.77 19.13 -10.91
CA CYS A 520 9.15 19.47 -11.27
C CYS A 520 9.88 20.13 -10.09
N ILE A 521 9.21 20.97 -9.31
CA ILE A 521 9.84 21.67 -8.19
C ILE A 521 10.14 20.72 -7.03
N ASP A 522 9.19 19.85 -6.66
CA ASP A 522 9.34 18.88 -5.58
C ASP A 522 10.45 17.86 -5.88
N PHE A 523 10.55 17.40 -7.14
CA PHE A 523 11.57 16.45 -7.58
C PHE A 523 12.85 17.12 -8.11
N ARG A 524 12.96 18.46 -8.04
CA ARG A 524 14.12 19.24 -8.51
C ARG A 524 14.47 19.03 -10.00
N LEU A 525 13.46 18.84 -10.83
CA LEU A 525 13.55 18.61 -12.28
C LEU A 525 13.49 19.90 -13.09
N PRO A 526 13.80 19.88 -14.41
CA PRO A 526 13.75 21.05 -15.27
C PRO A 526 12.39 21.76 -15.29
N HIS A 527 12.34 23.02 -14.87
CA HIS A 527 11.16 23.89 -14.96
C HIS A 527 11.60 25.36 -15.01
N LEU A 528 10.77 26.26 -15.57
CA LEU A 528 11.11 27.69 -15.67
C LEU A 528 11.11 28.40 -14.31
N GLY A 529 10.38 27.87 -13.33
CA GLY A 529 10.29 28.42 -11.98
C GLY A 529 9.03 29.23 -11.68
N PHE A 530 8.29 29.61 -12.72
CA PHE A 530 7.04 30.33 -12.62
C PHE A 530 5.92 29.68 -13.45
N LEU A 531 4.67 30.01 -13.13
CA LEU A 531 3.45 29.64 -13.83
C LEU A 531 2.59 30.90 -14.05
N VAL A 532 2.13 31.16 -15.27
CA VAL A 532 1.26 32.27 -15.64
C VAL A 532 -0.03 31.71 -16.26
N LEU A 533 -1.17 31.96 -15.64
CA LEU A 533 -2.48 31.48 -16.09
C LEU A 533 -3.39 32.66 -16.42
N ASP A 534 -3.88 32.73 -17.66
CA ASP A 534 -4.90 33.70 -18.07
C ASP A 534 -6.29 33.08 -18.10
N SER A 535 -7.19 33.63 -17.30
CA SER A 535 -8.61 33.31 -17.26
C SER A 535 -8.95 31.83 -17.00
N PRO A 536 -8.31 31.16 -16.01
CA PRO A 536 -8.53 29.74 -15.75
C PRO A 536 -9.95 29.38 -15.27
N LEU A 537 -10.72 30.35 -14.74
CA LEU A 537 -12.03 30.12 -14.11
C LEU A 537 -13.21 30.77 -14.87
N VAL A 538 -12.97 31.71 -15.79
CA VAL A 538 -14.03 32.48 -16.48
C VAL A 538 -15.11 31.58 -17.09
N THR A 539 -14.71 30.53 -17.81
CA THR A 539 -15.65 29.62 -18.50
C THR A 539 -16.31 28.61 -17.57
N TYR A 540 -15.76 28.39 -16.38
CA TYR A 540 -16.36 27.50 -15.39
C TYR A 540 -17.57 28.15 -14.69
N GLY A 541 -17.49 29.46 -14.40
CA GLY A 541 -18.57 30.19 -13.74
C GLY A 541 -19.79 30.54 -14.59
N GLN A 542 -19.74 30.42 -15.92
CA GLN A 542 -20.79 30.93 -16.83
C GLN A 542 -21.77 29.88 -17.40
N LEU A 543 -21.52 28.58 -17.20
CA LEU A 543 -22.17 27.53 -18.01
C LEU A 543 -22.84 26.38 -17.23
N ARG A 544 -23.01 26.47 -15.91
CA ARG A 544 -23.66 25.38 -15.13
C ARG A 544 -25.15 25.64 -14.93
N GLY A 545 -25.97 24.60 -15.13
CA GLY A 545 -27.41 24.62 -14.85
C GLY A 545 -27.70 24.73 -13.34
N GLU A 546 -28.97 24.96 -12.98
CA GLU A 546 -29.43 25.29 -11.62
C GLU A 546 -28.95 24.31 -10.52
N GLU A 547 -28.66 23.05 -10.85
CA GLU A 547 -28.23 22.00 -9.88
C GLU A 547 -26.73 22.05 -9.49
N GLU A 548 -25.87 22.68 -10.30
CA GLU A 548 -24.40 22.69 -10.07
C GLU A 548 -23.84 24.10 -9.81
N ALA A 549 -24.72 25.10 -9.70
CA ALA A 549 -24.36 26.49 -9.43
C ALA A 549 -23.72 26.68 -8.04
N ASP A 550 -24.09 25.86 -7.06
CA ASP A 550 -23.60 25.95 -5.68
C ASP A 550 -22.16 25.41 -5.50
N LEU A 551 -21.69 24.54 -6.41
CA LEU A 551 -20.34 23.95 -6.34
C LEU A 551 -19.25 24.84 -6.98
N ALA A 552 -19.64 25.75 -7.87
CA ALA A 552 -18.69 26.61 -8.58
C ALA A 552 -17.92 27.60 -7.67
N PRO A 553 -18.55 28.25 -6.68
CA PRO A 553 -17.84 29.07 -5.70
C PRO A 553 -16.83 28.28 -4.88
N GLU A 554 -17.17 27.05 -4.46
CA GLU A 554 -16.28 26.21 -3.65
C GLU A 554 -15.02 25.79 -4.42
N VAL A 555 -15.16 25.46 -5.70
CA VAL A 555 -14.03 25.14 -6.58
C VAL A 555 -13.14 26.36 -6.81
N ASN A 556 -13.73 27.53 -7.11
CA ASN A 556 -12.98 28.77 -7.35
C ASN A 556 -12.16 29.18 -6.12
N ASP A 557 -12.78 29.12 -4.94
CA ASP A 557 -12.13 29.41 -3.67
C ASP A 557 -10.96 28.47 -3.39
N SER A 558 -11.19 27.16 -3.55
CA SER A 558 -10.18 26.12 -3.32
C SER A 558 -9.03 26.21 -4.32
N PHE A 559 -9.34 26.56 -5.57
CA PHE A 559 -8.35 26.87 -6.61
C PHE A 559 -7.42 28.01 -6.18
N TYR A 560 -7.95 29.14 -5.70
CA TYR A 560 -7.11 30.24 -5.24
C TYR A 560 -6.30 29.91 -3.99
N ARG A 561 -6.91 29.25 -3.00
CA ARG A 561 -6.22 28.84 -1.76
C ARG A 561 -5.07 27.88 -2.02
N HIS A 562 -5.16 27.05 -3.05
CA HIS A 562 -4.08 26.17 -3.47
C HIS A 562 -2.80 26.95 -3.81
N PHE A 563 -2.89 28.05 -4.56
CA PHE A 563 -1.74 28.82 -5.01
C PHE A 563 -1.08 29.68 -3.92
N LEU A 564 -1.74 29.91 -2.78
CA LEU A 564 -1.09 30.52 -1.61
C LEU A 564 0.11 29.70 -1.11
N HIS A 565 0.05 28.38 -1.28
CA HIS A 565 1.03 27.43 -0.75
C HIS A 565 1.70 26.59 -1.83
N SER A 566 1.40 26.84 -3.11
CA SER A 566 1.95 26.08 -4.21
C SER A 566 3.47 26.36 -4.33
N PRO A 567 4.30 25.34 -4.57
CA PRO A 567 5.72 25.53 -4.78
C PRO A 567 5.99 26.32 -6.07
N GLY A 568 6.88 27.32 -5.99
CA GLY A 568 7.26 28.18 -7.12
C GLY A 568 6.52 29.52 -7.16
N GLN A 569 6.66 30.25 -8.26
CA GLN A 569 5.96 31.51 -8.48
C GLN A 569 4.72 31.28 -9.35
N THR A 570 3.57 31.78 -8.95
CA THR A 570 2.35 31.75 -9.77
C THR A 570 1.79 33.15 -9.98
N ILE A 571 1.43 33.47 -11.21
CA ILE A 571 0.77 34.71 -11.61
C ILE A 571 -0.55 34.32 -12.29
N ILE A 572 -1.67 34.69 -11.69
CA ILE A 572 -3.00 34.43 -12.26
C ILE A 572 -3.61 35.75 -12.68
N VAL A 573 -4.19 35.76 -13.87
CA VAL A 573 -4.93 36.88 -14.42
C VAL A 573 -6.38 36.42 -14.59
N GLU A 574 -7.34 37.03 -13.90
CA GLU A 574 -8.72 36.51 -13.84
C GLU A 574 -9.74 37.65 -13.67
N ASN A 575 -10.99 37.47 -14.06
CA ASN A 575 -12.06 38.42 -13.81
C ASN A 575 -12.72 38.20 -12.44
N THR A 576 -12.81 36.94 -12.01
CA THR A 576 -13.45 36.54 -10.75
C THR A 576 -12.60 36.97 -9.55
N PRO A 577 -13.15 37.74 -8.60
CA PRO A 577 -12.41 38.11 -7.38
C PRO A 577 -12.14 36.87 -6.51
N PRO A 578 -11.00 36.82 -5.80
CA PRO A 578 -10.70 35.73 -4.87
C PRO A 578 -11.48 35.89 -3.55
N PRO A 579 -11.53 34.84 -2.72
CA PRO A 579 -12.12 34.96 -1.38
C PRO A 579 -11.26 35.86 -0.46
N PRO A 580 -11.85 36.43 0.61
CA PRO A 580 -11.16 37.42 1.46
C PRO A 580 -9.83 36.94 2.07
N ASP A 581 -9.76 35.67 2.45
CA ASP A 581 -8.55 35.07 3.03
C ASP A 581 -7.37 35.02 2.06
N VAL A 582 -7.65 34.90 0.75
CA VAL A 582 -6.63 34.98 -0.31
C VAL A 582 -6.19 36.43 -0.53
N VAL A 583 -7.11 37.40 -0.44
CA VAL A 583 -6.76 38.83 -0.56
C VAL A 583 -5.78 39.27 0.51
N GLU A 584 -5.89 38.72 1.73
CA GLU A 584 -5.01 39.06 2.85
C GLU A 584 -3.59 38.47 2.72
N GLN A 585 -3.43 37.37 1.99
CA GLN A 585 -2.17 36.61 1.93
C GLN A 585 -1.45 36.71 0.57
N ALA A 586 -2.17 36.92 -0.51
CA ALA A 586 -1.62 37.02 -1.87
C ALA A 586 -1.29 38.47 -2.24
N HIS A 587 -0.41 38.65 -3.23
CA HIS A 587 -0.26 39.96 -3.87
C HIS A 587 -1.38 40.17 -4.89
N VAL A 588 -2.45 40.87 -4.49
CA VAL A 588 -3.63 41.11 -5.34
C VAL A 588 -3.60 42.51 -5.95
N VAL A 589 -3.67 42.57 -7.28
CA VAL A 589 -3.79 43.81 -8.06
C VAL A 589 -5.18 43.86 -8.69
N MET A 590 -6.01 44.78 -8.18
CA MET A 590 -7.40 44.96 -8.62
C MET A 590 -7.52 46.03 -9.70
N PHE A 591 -8.10 45.69 -10.86
CA PHE A 591 -8.46 46.61 -11.94
C PHE A 591 -9.96 46.94 -11.92
N ARG A 592 -10.32 48.22 -11.99
CA ARG A 592 -11.72 48.68 -11.97
C ARG A 592 -11.96 49.77 -12.99
N ARG A 593 -12.99 49.64 -13.83
CA ARG A 593 -13.34 50.67 -14.82
C ARG A 593 -13.96 51.92 -14.21
N THR A 594 -14.54 51.80 -13.02
CA THR A 594 -15.23 52.90 -12.32
C THR A 594 -14.84 52.97 -10.85
N GLY A 595 -14.86 54.18 -10.30
CA GLY A 595 -14.53 54.46 -8.89
C GLY A 595 -13.04 54.69 -8.64
N ASN A 596 -12.67 54.74 -7.35
CA ASN A 596 -11.28 54.93 -6.93
C ASN A 596 -10.51 53.60 -7.04
N GLY A 597 -9.47 53.56 -7.86
CA GLY A 597 -8.63 52.37 -8.06
C GLY A 597 -7.79 52.46 -9.34
N ARG A 598 -7.00 51.41 -9.62
CA ARG A 598 -6.23 51.31 -10.87
C ARG A 598 -7.19 50.89 -12.01
N HIS A 599 -7.31 51.71 -13.06
CA HIS A 599 -8.25 51.45 -14.16
C HIS A 599 -7.93 50.15 -14.93
N GLY A 600 -6.63 49.88 -15.13
CA GLY A 600 -6.14 48.71 -15.82
C GLY A 600 -4.62 48.62 -15.77
N PHE A 601 -4.04 47.81 -16.65
CA PHE A 601 -2.58 47.70 -16.74
C PHE A 601 -1.95 49.05 -17.12
N PHE A 602 -2.49 49.72 -18.13
CA PHE A 602 -2.05 51.05 -18.55
C PHE A 602 -2.73 52.17 -17.75
N PRO A 603 -1.98 53.20 -17.31
CA PRO A 603 -2.55 54.39 -16.68
C PRO A 603 -3.42 55.17 -17.66
N GLU A 604 -4.45 55.85 -17.15
CA GLU A 604 -5.27 56.76 -17.95
C GLU A 604 -4.41 57.90 -18.51
N ARG A 605 -4.49 58.13 -19.83
CA ARG A 605 -3.78 59.24 -20.47
C ARG A 605 -4.57 60.53 -20.25
N PRO A 606 -3.97 61.61 -19.71
CA PRO A 606 -4.62 62.91 -19.70
C PRO A 606 -4.75 63.43 -21.14
N GLY A 607 -5.95 63.38 -21.74
CA GLY A 607 -6.26 64.13 -22.97
C GLY A 607 -6.92 63.38 -24.16
N LEU A 608 -7.42 62.15 -24.00
CA LEU A 608 -8.26 61.50 -25.02
C LEU A 608 -9.62 61.14 -24.42
N THR A 609 -10.51 62.14 -24.36
CA THR A 609 -11.96 61.98 -24.21
C THR A 609 -12.64 62.20 -25.55
#